data_AF-A0A4Z0FRT7-F1
#
_entry.id   AF-A0A4Z0FRT7-F1
#
_cell.length_a   1.000
_cell.length_b   1.000
_cell.length_c   1.000
_cell.angle_alpha   90.00
_cell.angle_beta   90.00
_cell.angle_gamma   90.00
#
_symmetry.space_group_name_H-M   'P 1'
#
loop_
_entity.id
_entity.type
_entity.pdbx_description
1 polymer ?
#
loop_
_entity_poly.entity_id
_entity_poly.type
_entity_poly.pdbx_seq_one_letter_code
_entity_poly.pdbx_strand_id
1 'polypeptide(L)'
;MRALTNGLARAAVRFRPAAFVGTFVALMMAAVIVSACGIMLEAGIRAGAPAARYADTPVVVAADQRAYLPTRKGVEREDGANAVPDRARLHAALLTTVARTPGVAAAVRDVTVPVQAAPTEH
;
A
#
# COMPACT_ATOMS: atom_id res chain seq x y z
N MET A 1 49.11 26.91 13.39
CA MET A 1 48.31 25.77 13.88
C MET A 1 47.44 25.23 12.75
N ARG A 2 47.90 24.17 12.07
CA ARG A 2 47.12 23.49 11.03
C ARG A 2 46.93 22.04 11.47
N ALA A 3 45.68 21.59 11.45
CA ALA A 3 45.24 20.29 11.91
C ALA A 3 45.98 19.14 11.19
N LEU A 4 46.83 18.42 11.92
CA LEU A 4 47.32 17.09 11.56
C LEU A 4 46.55 16.04 12.37
N THR A 5 45.22 16.18 12.44
CA THR A 5 44.36 15.35 13.30
C THR A 5 44.12 13.94 12.72
N ASN A 6 44.30 13.75 11.41
CA ASN A 6 43.95 12.50 10.72
C ASN A 6 45.06 11.43 10.70
N GLY A 7 46.24 11.71 11.27
CA GLY A 7 47.38 10.79 11.28
C GLY A 7 47.15 9.53 12.12
N LEU A 8 46.50 9.67 13.26
CA LEU A 8 46.18 8.56 14.18
C LEU A 8 45.10 7.64 13.61
N ALA A 9 44.09 8.21 12.93
CA ALA A 9 43.05 7.44 12.25
C ALA A 9 43.65 6.58 11.12
N ARG A 10 44.59 7.12 10.33
CA ARG A 10 45.28 6.37 9.27
C ARG A 10 46.23 5.30 9.83
N ALA A 11 46.86 5.55 10.98
CA ALA A 11 47.70 4.55 11.65
C ALA A 11 46.86 3.36 12.14
N ALA A 12 45.71 3.61 12.76
CA ALA A 12 44.80 2.56 13.26
C ALA A 12 44.31 1.61 12.16
N VAL A 13 44.01 2.12 10.96
CA VAL A 13 43.60 1.30 9.80
C VAL A 13 44.75 0.42 9.29
N ARG A 14 46.01 0.89 9.40
CA ARG A 14 47.19 0.17 8.91
C ARG A 14 47.64 -0.97 9.82
N PHE A 15 47.37 -0.90 11.13
CA PHE A 15 47.76 -1.95 12.08
C PHE A 15 46.80 -3.16 12.08
N ARG A 16 45.53 -3.02 11.66
CA ARG A 16 44.54 -4.11 11.64
C ARG A 16 43.55 -4.00 10.45
N PRO A 17 44.02 -4.18 9.19
CA PRO A 17 43.20 -3.97 8.00
C PRO A 17 41.97 -4.90 7.93
N ALA A 18 42.10 -6.15 8.38
CA ALA A 18 41.00 -7.11 8.39
C ALA A 18 39.81 -6.69 9.27
N ALA A 19 40.10 -6.11 10.44
CA ALA A 19 39.05 -5.63 11.35
C ALA A 19 38.31 -4.42 10.77
N PHE A 20 39.03 -3.51 10.10
CA PHE A 20 38.44 -2.36 9.45
C PHE A 20 37.54 -2.75 8.27
N VAL A 21 37.99 -3.69 7.43
CA VAL A 21 37.17 -4.22 6.33
C VAL A 21 35.90 -4.87 6.87
N GLY A 22 36.00 -5.67 7.94
CA GLY A 22 34.83 -6.27 8.58
C GLY A 22 33.80 -5.24 9.05
N THR A 23 34.23 -4.21 9.78
CA THR A 23 33.33 -3.14 10.25
C THR A 23 32.77 -2.32 9.08
N PHE A 24 33.59 -2.00 8.08
CA PHE A 24 33.13 -1.29 6.88
C PHE A 24 32.02 -2.07 6.17
N VAL A 25 32.24 -3.36 5.90
CA VAL A 25 31.25 -4.22 5.22
C VAL A 25 29.98 -4.36 6.07
N ALA A 26 30.10 -4.53 7.38
CA ALA A 26 28.95 -4.61 8.28
C ALA A 26 28.10 -3.32 8.23
N LEU A 27 28.75 -2.15 8.30
CA LEU A 27 28.07 -0.85 8.20
C LEU A 27 27.46 -0.63 6.81
N MET A 28 28.14 -1.06 5.74
CA MET A 28 27.64 -0.97 4.37
C MET A 28 26.37 -1.80 4.19
N MET A 29 26.37 -3.05 4.67
CA MET A 29 25.20 -3.93 4.62
C MET A 29 24.04 -3.38 5.45
N ALA A 30 24.31 -2.86 6.65
CA ALA A 30 23.29 -2.20 7.47
C ALA A 30 22.67 -1.00 6.74
N ALA A 31 23.49 -0.14 6.11
CA ALA A 31 23.00 0.99 5.34
C ALA A 31 22.13 0.56 4.15
N VAL A 32 22.54 -0.48 3.41
CA VAL A 32 21.76 -1.03 2.28
C VAL A 32 20.39 -1.52 2.76
N ILE A 33 20.33 -2.28 3.84
CA ILE A 33 19.06 -2.81 4.38
C ILE A 33 18.13 -1.65 4.78
N VAL A 34 18.66 -0.65 5.51
CA VAL A 34 17.87 0.51 5.94
C VAL A 34 17.37 1.31 4.73
N SER A 35 18.22 1.55 3.72
CA SER A 35 17.82 2.22 2.48
C SER A 35 16.77 1.44 1.70
N ALA A 36 16.89 0.11 1.59
CA ALA A 36 15.92 -0.73 0.91
C ALA A 36 14.55 -0.69 1.61
N CYS A 37 14.54 -0.77 2.94
CA CYS A 37 13.31 -0.61 3.73
C CYS A 37 12.69 0.79 3.53
N GLY A 38 13.52 1.84 3.49
CA GLY A 38 13.06 3.20 3.22
C GLY A 38 12.44 3.35 1.84
N ILE A 39 13.10 2.84 0.79
CA ILE A 39 12.58 2.86 -0.59
C ILE A 39 11.29 2.05 -0.68
N MET A 40 11.22 0.89 -0.03
CA MET A 40 10.00 0.08 -0.02
C MET A 40 8.86 0.76 0.73
N LEU A 41 9.14 1.46 1.83
CA LEU A 41 8.15 2.23 2.58
C LEU A 41 7.67 3.46 1.79
N GLU A 42 8.60 4.21 1.20
CA GLU A 42 8.30 5.34 0.32
C GLU A 42 7.48 4.84 -0.88
N ALA A 43 7.88 3.74 -1.50
CA ALA A 43 7.13 3.10 -2.57
C ALA A 43 5.76 2.61 -2.08
N GLY A 44 5.61 2.06 -0.88
CA GLY A 44 4.31 1.64 -0.35
C GLY A 44 3.37 2.83 -0.14
N ILE A 45 3.89 3.95 0.34
CA ILE A 45 3.13 5.18 0.55
C ILE A 45 2.81 5.86 -0.79
N ARG A 46 3.77 5.93 -1.70
CA ARG A 46 3.65 6.60 -3.01
C ARG A 46 2.92 5.77 -4.05
N ALA A 47 3.03 4.45 -3.98
CA ALA A 47 2.29 3.47 -4.78
C ALA A 47 0.90 3.17 -4.22
N GLY A 48 0.40 4.01 -3.31
CA GLY A 48 -0.99 4.45 -3.39
C GLY A 48 -1.22 5.10 -4.76
N ALA A 49 -1.13 4.30 -5.82
CA ALA A 49 -1.34 4.71 -7.18
C ALA A 49 -2.73 5.32 -7.18
N PRO A 50 -2.89 6.60 -7.57
CA PRO A 50 -4.21 7.06 -7.95
C PRO A 50 -4.64 6.06 -9.00
N ALA A 51 -5.68 5.28 -8.72
CA ALA A 51 -6.19 4.33 -9.69
C ALA A 51 -6.43 5.17 -10.94
N ALA A 52 -5.63 4.99 -11.99
CA ALA A 52 -5.73 5.86 -13.18
C ALA A 52 -7.17 5.85 -13.73
N ARG A 53 -7.89 4.76 -13.44
CA ARG A 53 -9.31 4.56 -13.66
C ARG A 53 -10.24 5.55 -12.93
N TYR A 54 -9.89 6.01 -11.74
CA TYR A 54 -10.66 6.95 -10.93
C TYR A 54 -9.97 8.32 -10.78
N ALA A 55 -8.87 8.58 -11.49
CA ALA A 55 -8.13 9.83 -11.37
C ALA A 55 -8.98 11.08 -11.72
N ASP A 56 -9.98 10.91 -12.59
CA ASP A 56 -10.96 11.95 -12.97
C ASP A 56 -12.31 11.77 -12.26
N THR A 57 -12.36 10.94 -11.20
CA THR A 57 -13.58 10.65 -10.44
C THR A 57 -13.45 11.23 -9.02
N PRO A 58 -14.06 12.39 -8.73
CA PRO A 58 -13.90 13.05 -7.43
C PRO A 58 -14.52 12.28 -6.26
N VAL A 59 -15.49 11.39 -6.52
CA VAL A 59 -16.20 10.61 -5.49
C VAL A 59 -16.40 9.17 -5.96
N VAL A 60 -15.93 8.20 -5.18
CA VAL A 60 -16.17 6.76 -5.40
C VAL A 60 -17.08 6.23 -4.30
N VAL A 61 -18.21 5.65 -4.68
CA VAL A 61 -19.15 5.00 -3.75
C VAL A 61 -18.92 3.50 -3.80
N ALA A 62 -18.42 2.93 -2.70
CA ALA A 62 -18.16 1.49 -2.57
C ALA A 62 -19.15 0.83 -1.59
N ALA A 63 -19.50 -0.43 -1.85
CA ALA A 63 -20.32 -1.21 -0.93
C ALA A 63 -19.49 -1.64 0.28
N ASP A 64 -20.09 -1.62 1.46
CA ASP A 64 -19.49 -2.19 2.65
C ASP A 64 -19.26 -3.71 2.45
N GLN A 65 -18.01 -4.15 2.60
CA GLN A 65 -17.62 -5.55 2.48
C GLN A 65 -17.75 -6.30 3.82
N ARG A 66 -18.35 -5.66 4.83
CA ARG A 66 -18.71 -6.26 6.10
C ARG A 66 -20.23 -6.33 6.21
N ALA A 67 -20.73 -7.51 6.52
CA ALA A 67 -22.13 -7.72 6.83
C ALA A 67 -22.30 -7.77 8.35
N TYR A 68 -23.09 -6.83 8.87
CA TYR A 68 -23.54 -6.85 10.24
C TYR A 68 -24.78 -7.74 10.30
N LEU A 69 -24.58 -9.02 10.60
CA LEU A 69 -25.69 -9.94 10.89
C LEU A 69 -25.87 -9.97 12.41
N PRO A 70 -26.84 -9.23 12.97
CA PRO A 70 -27.16 -9.35 14.40
C PRO A 70 -27.67 -10.77 14.63
N THR A 71 -26.80 -11.64 15.12
CA THR A 71 -27.17 -13.02 15.45
C THR A 71 -27.66 -13.01 16.88
N ARG A 72 -28.98 -13.06 17.08
CA ARG A 72 -29.56 -13.14 18.42
C ARG A 72 -29.47 -14.58 18.92
N LYS A 73 -28.55 -14.86 19.85
CA LYS A 73 -28.56 -16.09 20.66
C LYS A 73 -29.16 -15.77 22.03
N GLY A 74 -30.48 -15.95 22.18
CA GLY A 74 -31.17 -15.74 23.45
C GLY A 74 -31.25 -14.26 23.89
N VAL A 75 -30.78 -13.96 25.11
CA VAL A 75 -30.83 -12.62 25.73
C VAL A 75 -29.60 -11.78 25.36
N GLU A 76 -28.53 -12.41 24.90
CA GLU A 76 -27.30 -11.73 24.50
C GLU A 76 -27.34 -11.40 23.00
N ARG A 77 -27.08 -10.13 22.69
CA ARG A 77 -26.96 -9.62 21.34
C ARG A 77 -25.48 -9.50 21.02
N GLU A 78 -24.98 -10.38 20.16
CA GLU A 78 -23.63 -10.28 19.63
C GLU A 78 -23.70 -9.60 18.26
N ASP A 79 -23.28 -8.33 18.22
CA ASP A 79 -23.15 -7.58 16.98
C ASP A 79 -21.83 -7.96 16.29
N GLY A 80 -21.78 -9.17 15.73
CA GLY A 80 -20.64 -9.68 14.96
C GLY A 80 -20.62 -9.09 13.54
N ALA A 81 -19.57 -8.34 13.21
CA ALA A 81 -19.29 -7.93 11.84
C ALA A 81 -18.60 -9.09 11.10
N ASN A 82 -19.36 -9.83 10.29
CA ASN A 82 -18.79 -10.90 9.46
C ASN A 82 -18.35 -10.34 8.11
N ALA A 83 -17.17 -10.74 7.65
CA ALA A 83 -16.75 -10.42 6.28
C ALA A 83 -17.73 -11.04 5.29
N VAL A 84 -18.16 -10.28 4.27
CA VAL A 84 -19.03 -10.82 3.22
C VAL A 84 -18.23 -11.87 2.44
N PRO A 85 -18.77 -13.09 2.23
CA PRO A 85 -18.05 -14.16 1.53
C PRO A 85 -17.90 -13.91 0.02
N ASP A 86 -18.71 -13.01 -0.55
CA ASP A 86 -18.63 -12.56 -1.95
C ASP A 86 -18.40 -11.03 -2.01
N ARG A 87 -17.96 -10.52 -3.16
CA ARG A 87 -17.76 -9.08 -3.35
C ARG A 87 -19.11 -8.36 -3.27
N ALA A 88 -19.35 -7.63 -2.19
CA ALA A 88 -20.61 -6.90 -2.00
C ALA A 88 -20.77 -5.87 -3.15
N ARG A 89 -21.94 -5.89 -3.78
CA ARG A 89 -22.29 -5.01 -4.92
C ARG A 89 -23.33 -4.00 -4.47
N LEU A 90 -23.14 -2.73 -4.86
CA LEU A 90 -24.19 -1.73 -4.74
C LEU A 90 -25.33 -2.06 -5.71
N HIS A 91 -26.57 -1.87 -5.24
CA HIS A 91 -27.75 -2.08 -6.05
C HIS A 91 -27.84 -1.03 -7.18
N ALA A 92 -28.24 -1.45 -8.38
CA ALA A 92 -28.24 -0.59 -9.56
C ALA A 92 -29.15 0.64 -9.43
N ALA A 93 -30.24 0.55 -8.63
CA ALA A 93 -31.14 1.68 -8.38
C ALA A 93 -30.46 2.85 -7.64
N LEU A 94 -29.32 2.62 -6.97
CA LEU A 94 -28.58 3.70 -6.33
C LEU A 94 -27.94 4.64 -7.35
N LEU A 95 -27.62 4.16 -8.55
CA LEU A 95 -27.11 5.00 -9.63
C LEU A 95 -28.14 6.06 -10.02
N THR A 96 -29.40 5.67 -10.17
CA THR A 96 -30.50 6.58 -10.50
C THR A 96 -30.77 7.59 -9.39
N THR A 97 -30.60 7.20 -8.12
CA THR A 97 -30.73 8.12 -6.99
C THR A 97 -29.59 9.13 -6.96
N VAL A 98 -28.34 8.68 -7.14
CA VAL A 98 -27.16 9.56 -7.18
C VAL A 98 -27.24 10.53 -8.35
N ALA A 99 -27.62 10.06 -9.54
CA ALA A 99 -27.77 10.91 -10.73
C ALA A 99 -28.85 12.01 -10.59
N ARG A 100 -29.82 11.85 -9.69
CA ARG A 100 -30.86 12.86 -9.42
C ARG A 100 -30.46 13.87 -8.34
N THR A 101 -29.32 13.70 -7.71
CA THR A 101 -28.86 14.56 -6.61
C THR A 101 -28.35 15.89 -7.18
N PRO A 102 -28.80 17.06 -6.68
CA PRO A 102 -28.30 18.35 -7.14
C PRO A 102 -26.77 18.44 -6.99
N GLY A 103 -26.07 18.85 -8.06
CA GLY A 103 -24.60 18.98 -8.07
C GLY A 103 -23.85 17.77 -8.64
N VAL A 104 -24.53 16.67 -9.00
CA VAL A 104 -23.89 15.53 -9.69
C VAL A 104 -23.89 15.76 -11.20
N ALA A 105 -22.71 15.89 -11.80
CA ALA A 105 -22.57 16.07 -13.26
C ALA A 105 -22.74 14.77 -14.05
N ALA A 106 -22.17 13.65 -13.55
CA ALA A 106 -22.28 12.34 -14.14
C ALA A 106 -22.12 11.26 -13.06
N ALA A 107 -22.90 10.18 -13.17
CA ALA A 107 -22.77 9.00 -12.34
C ALA A 107 -22.59 7.78 -13.23
N VAL A 108 -21.49 7.04 -13.06
CA VAL A 108 -21.13 5.88 -13.87
C VAL A 108 -20.98 4.65 -12.97
N ARG A 109 -21.53 3.53 -13.42
CA ARG A 109 -21.36 2.25 -12.72
C ARG A 109 -19.99 1.67 -13.02
N ASP A 110 -19.22 1.39 -11.97
CA ASP A 110 -17.94 0.67 -12.12
C ASP A 110 -18.18 -0.83 -12.35
N VAL A 111 -17.68 -1.34 -13.47
CA VAL A 111 -17.75 -2.76 -13.84
C VAL A 111 -16.36 -3.22 -14.25
N THR A 112 -15.85 -4.26 -13.61
CA THR A 112 -14.60 -4.91 -14.00
C THR A 112 -14.93 -6.17 -14.81
N VAL A 113 -14.43 -6.24 -16.03
CA VAL A 113 -14.51 -7.43 -16.88
C VAL A 113 -13.10 -8.01 -16.98
N PRO A 114 -12.85 -9.24 -16.52
CA PRO A 114 -11.54 -9.87 -16.69
C PRO A 114 -11.28 -10.07 -18.19
N VAL A 115 -10.16 -9.53 -18.67
CA VAL A 115 -9.68 -9.80 -20.03
C VAL A 115 -8.65 -10.93 -19.92
N GLN A 116 -8.99 -12.09 -20.46
CA GLN A 116 -8.02 -13.16 -20.66
C GLN A 116 -7.34 -12.93 -22.01
N ALA A 117 -6.04 -12.70 -22.00
CA ALA A 117 -5.26 -12.69 -23.23
C ALA A 117 -5.29 -14.10 -23.82
N ALA A 118 -5.55 -14.20 -25.13
CA ALA A 118 -5.44 -15.48 -25.84
C ALA A 118 -4.02 -16.04 -25.68
N PRO A 119 -3.85 -17.37 -25.58
CA PRO A 119 -2.52 -17.96 -25.56
C PRO A 119 -1.75 -17.51 -26.80
N THR A 120 -0.62 -16.83 -26.60
CA THR A 120 0.34 -16.60 -27.67
C THR A 120 1.05 -17.91 -27.91
N GLU A 121 0.64 -18.64 -28.95
CA GLU A 121 1.36 -19.82 -29.43
C GLU A 121 2.74 -19.37 -29.92
N HIS A 122 3.80 -19.85 -29.27
CA HIS A 122 5.20 -19.75 -29.70
C HIS A 122 5.72 -21.15 -30.00
#